data_AF-A0A970G7U7-F1
#
_entry.id   AF-A0A970G7U7-F1
#
_cell.length_a   1.000
_cell.length_b   1.000
_cell.length_c   1.000
_cell.angle_alpha   90.00
_cell.angle_beta   90.00
_cell.angle_gamma   90.00
#
_symmetry.space_group_name_H-M   'P 1'
#
loop_
_entity.id
_entity.type
_entity.pdbx_description
1 polymer ?
#
loop_
_entity_poly.entity_id
_entity_poly.type
_entity_poly.pdbx_seq_one_letter_code
_entity_poly.pdbx_strand_id
1 'polypeptide(L)'
;MSKSLGLCGQIGMMLFGFRAQRDSLALLSQRVDNLLFLSVRDHTQGRLALLMDNGQLIRLRVNDFSLMADELLYLLFEQMEKNPYHQAVIREYSMRSGSLSALRALYLLYHDLQSADENETLRRVITTCHEPWRFKHWIDSVT
;
A
#
# COMPACT_ATOMS: atom_id res chain seq x y z
N MET A 1 16.00 3.55 -29.31
CA MET A 1 14.88 2.83 -28.68
C MET A 1 14.92 3.11 -27.19
N SER A 2 14.00 3.92 -26.66
CA SER A 2 13.84 4.08 -25.21
C SER A 2 13.42 2.71 -24.65
N LYS A 3 14.20 2.14 -23.72
CA LYS A 3 13.75 0.96 -22.98
C LYS A 3 12.50 1.39 -22.21
N SER A 4 11.32 0.96 -22.67
CA SER A 4 10.10 1.10 -21.89
C SER A 4 10.39 0.57 -20.50
N LEU A 5 10.19 1.40 -19.47
CA LEU A 5 10.30 0.96 -18.09
C LEU A 5 9.38 -0.26 -17.93
N GLY A 6 9.90 -1.36 -17.39
CA GLY A 6 9.07 -2.50 -17.00
C GLY A 6 8.06 -2.08 -15.94
N LEU A 7 7.08 -2.94 -15.63
CA LEU A 7 5.99 -2.65 -14.69
C LEU A 7 6.47 -1.99 -13.39
N CYS A 8 7.48 -2.57 -12.74
CA CYS A 8 8.06 -2.03 -11.50
C CYS A 8 8.66 -0.63 -11.70
N GLY A 9 9.30 -0.37 -12.84
CA GLY A 9 9.86 0.94 -13.16
C GLY A 9 8.78 2.01 -13.37
N GLN A 10 7.66 1.64 -14.02
CA GLN A 10 6.52 2.55 -14.20
C GLN A 10 5.87 2.89 -12.86
N ILE A 11 5.61 1.88 -12.01
CA ILE A 11 5.08 2.08 -10.66
C ILE A 11 6.04 2.92 -9.82
N GLY A 12 7.34 2.62 -9.84
CA GLY A 12 8.36 3.37 -9.11
C GLY A 12 8.36 4.85 -9.48
N MET A 13 8.25 5.18 -10.78
CA MET A 13 8.13 6.57 -11.24
C MET A 13 6.85 7.25 -10.75
N MET A 14 5.72 6.53 -10.70
CA MET A 14 4.46 7.07 -10.18
C MET A 14 4.56 7.39 -8.68
N LEU A 15 5.14 6.48 -7.89
CA LEU A 15 5.33 6.68 -6.45
C LEU A 15 6.33 7.82 -6.19
N PHE A 16 7.47 7.84 -6.88
CA PHE A 16 8.50 8.87 -6.70
C PHE A 16 8.03 10.27 -7.13
N GLY A 17 7.17 10.33 -8.15
CA GLY A 17 6.58 11.57 -8.65
C GLY A 17 5.52 12.17 -7.74
N PHE A 18 5.03 11.44 -6.74
CA PHE A 18 3.96 11.90 -5.85
C PHE A 18 4.37 13.15 -5.05
N ARG A 19 3.43 14.10 -4.95
CA ARG A 19 3.54 15.31 -4.13
C ARG A 19 2.25 15.50 -3.35
N ALA A 20 2.31 15.35 -2.02
CA ALA A 20 1.16 15.43 -1.14
C ALA A 20 0.36 16.75 -1.25
N GLN A 21 1.00 17.84 -1.67
CA GLN A 21 0.35 19.15 -1.83
C GLN A 21 -0.53 19.26 -3.07
N ARG A 22 -0.37 18.35 -4.05
CA ARG A 22 -1.02 18.44 -5.36
C ARG A 22 -1.75 17.16 -5.75
N ASP A 23 -1.28 16.03 -5.25
CA ASP A 23 -1.74 14.70 -5.62
C ASP A 23 -2.59 14.08 -4.51
N SER A 24 -3.47 13.16 -4.90
CA SER A 24 -4.29 12.38 -3.98
C SER A 24 -3.75 10.96 -3.85
N LEU A 25 -3.59 10.48 -2.61
CA LEU A 25 -3.26 9.08 -2.33
C LEU A 25 -4.28 8.11 -2.92
N ALA A 26 -5.59 8.44 -2.84
CA ALA A 26 -6.64 7.61 -3.42
C ALA A 26 -6.51 7.45 -4.95
N LEU A 27 -6.29 8.55 -5.68
CA LEU A 27 -6.05 8.51 -7.12
C LEU A 27 -4.75 7.77 -7.47
N LEU A 28 -3.68 7.95 -6.68
CA LEU A 28 -2.44 7.22 -6.88
C LEU A 28 -2.65 5.70 -6.71
N SER A 29 -3.30 5.30 -5.62
CA SER A 29 -3.67 3.91 -5.33
C SER A 29 -4.43 3.28 -6.50
N GLN A 30 -5.50 3.95 -6.96
CA GLN A 30 -6.30 3.48 -8.08
C GLN A 30 -5.49 3.35 -9.38
N ARG A 31 -4.56 4.29 -9.64
CA ARG A 31 -3.70 4.21 -10.84
C ARG A 31 -2.71 3.06 -10.75
N VAL A 32 -2.14 2.79 -9.58
CA VAL A 32 -1.25 1.64 -9.36
C VAL A 32 -2.02 0.33 -9.51
N ASP A 33 -3.19 0.20 -8.89
CA ASP A 33 -4.09 -0.94 -9.02
C ASP A 33 -4.41 -1.24 -10.50
N ASN A 34 -4.90 -0.24 -11.23
CA ASN A 34 -5.22 -0.38 -12.65
C ASN A 34 -4.01 -0.80 -13.49
N LEU A 35 -2.83 -0.24 -13.23
CA LEU A 35 -1.62 -0.58 -13.97
C LEU A 35 -1.19 -2.03 -13.70
N LEU A 36 -1.27 -2.48 -12.44
CA LEU A 36 -1.01 -3.88 -12.07
C LEU A 36 -1.99 -4.82 -12.77
N PHE A 37 -3.29 -4.53 -12.67
CA PHE A 37 -4.34 -5.35 -13.25
C PHE A 37 -4.17 -5.49 -14.76
N LEU A 38 -4.02 -4.37 -15.49
CA LEU A 38 -3.86 -4.38 -16.94
C LEU A 38 -2.60 -5.14 -17.35
N SER A 39 -1.49 -4.90 -16.66
CA SER A 39 -0.22 -5.56 -16.98
C SER A 39 -0.31 -7.08 -16.79
N VAL A 40 -0.90 -7.55 -15.69
CA VAL A 40 -1.04 -8.98 -15.43
C VAL A 40 -2.07 -9.62 -16.35
N ARG A 41 -3.19 -8.93 -16.63
CA ARG A 41 -4.19 -9.39 -17.60
C ARG A 41 -3.56 -9.59 -18.97
N ASP A 42 -2.76 -8.63 -19.44
CA ASP A 42 -2.15 -8.70 -20.76
C ASP A 42 -1.08 -9.82 -20.83
N HIS A 43 -0.25 -9.97 -19.79
CA HIS A 43 0.73 -11.06 -19.70
C HIS A 43 0.09 -12.45 -19.60
N THR A 44 -1.06 -12.57 -18.92
CA THR A 44 -1.77 -13.85 -18.76
C THR A 44 -2.84 -14.09 -19.82
N GLN A 45 -2.94 -13.21 -20.83
CA GLN A 45 -3.97 -13.24 -21.87
C GLN A 45 -5.39 -13.37 -21.28
N GLY A 46 -5.64 -12.65 -20.18
CA GLY A 46 -6.92 -12.60 -19.48
C GLY A 46 -7.20 -13.80 -18.56
N ARG A 47 -6.32 -14.80 -18.50
CA ARG A 47 -6.54 -15.98 -17.63
C ARG A 47 -6.45 -15.65 -16.14
N LEU A 48 -5.64 -14.64 -15.79
CA LEU A 48 -5.38 -14.21 -14.41
C LEU A 48 -5.01 -15.39 -13.51
N ALA A 49 -4.16 -16.29 -14.02
CA ALA A 49 -3.66 -17.44 -13.30
C ALA A 49 -2.13 -17.43 -13.36
N LEU A 50 -1.49 -17.61 -12.20
CA LEU A 50 -0.04 -17.64 -12.04
C LEU A 50 0.39 -19.05 -11.64
N LEU A 51 1.41 -19.57 -12.31
CA LEU A 51 2.11 -20.77 -11.86
C LEU A 51 3.22 -20.33 -10.91
N MET A 52 3.10 -20.74 -9.65
CA MET A 52 4.08 -20.48 -8.60
C MET A 52 5.27 -21.44 -8.74
N ASP A 53 6.42 -21.08 -8.15
CA ASP A 53 7.64 -21.91 -8.18
C ASP A 53 7.45 -23.29 -7.54
N ASN A 54 6.48 -23.42 -6.62
CA ASN A 54 6.09 -24.68 -6.00
C ASN A 54 5.14 -25.54 -6.87
N GLY A 55 4.90 -25.13 -8.12
CA GLY A 55 4.00 -25.80 -9.06
C GLY A 55 2.52 -25.53 -8.85
N GLN A 56 2.13 -24.73 -7.85
CA GLN A 56 0.72 -24.38 -7.61
C GLN A 56 0.23 -23.35 -8.63
N LEU A 57 -0.96 -23.59 -9.17
CA LEU A 57 -1.65 -22.62 -10.02
C LEU A 57 -2.58 -21.76 -9.15
N ILE A 58 -2.27 -20.48 -9.01
CA ILE A 58 -3.07 -19.51 -8.24
C ILE A 58 -3.87 -18.65 -9.21
N ARG A 59 -5.19 -18.58 -8.99
CA ARG A 59 -6.06 -17.66 -9.73
C ARG A 59 -6.17 -16.33 -8.97
N LEU A 60 -5.80 -15.24 -9.62
CA LEU A 60 -5.91 -13.89 -9.10
C LEU A 60 -7.35 -13.37 -9.23
N ARG A 61 -7.80 -12.69 -8.19
CA ARG A 61 -9.04 -11.94 -8.11
C ARG A 61 -8.73 -10.46 -8.31
N VAL A 62 -9.75 -9.69 -8.70
CA VAL A 62 -9.62 -8.22 -8.86
C VAL A 62 -9.14 -7.56 -7.55
N ASN A 63 -9.67 -8.01 -6.41
CA ASN A 63 -9.30 -7.46 -5.09
C ASN A 63 -7.83 -7.72 -4.71
N ASP A 64 -7.16 -8.71 -5.31
CA ASP A 64 -5.74 -8.97 -5.03
C ASP A 64 -4.86 -7.82 -5.54
N PHE A 65 -5.28 -7.14 -6.62
CA PHE A 65 -4.57 -5.98 -7.17
C PHE A 65 -4.70 -4.75 -6.28
N SER A 66 -5.89 -4.52 -5.72
CA SER A 66 -6.10 -3.45 -4.73
C SER A 66 -5.24 -3.68 -3.48
N LEU A 67 -5.10 -4.94 -3.04
CA LEU A 67 -4.18 -5.28 -1.93
C LEU A 67 -2.71 -5.04 -2.31
N MET A 68 -2.29 -5.46 -3.51
CA MET A 68 -0.92 -5.20 -3.98
C MET A 68 -0.63 -3.69 -4.10
N ALA A 69 -1.57 -2.90 -4.61
CA ALA A 69 -1.45 -1.45 -4.70
C ALA A 69 -1.32 -0.81 -3.32
N ASP A 70 -2.10 -1.28 -2.34
CA ASP A 70 -1.99 -0.83 -0.95
C ASP A 70 -0.59 -1.06 -0.39
N GLU A 71 -0.05 -2.28 -0.51
CA GLU A 71 1.30 -2.62 -0.02
C GLU A 71 2.38 -1.76 -0.70
N LEU A 72 2.23 -1.45 -1.99
CA LEU A 72 3.17 -0.59 -2.71
C LEU A 72 3.14 0.88 -2.24
N LEU A 73 2.00 1.37 -1.74
CA LEU A 73 1.92 2.70 -1.14
C LEU A 73 2.74 2.80 0.15
N TYR A 74 2.98 1.69 0.85
CA TYR A 74 3.86 1.71 2.03
C TYR A 74 5.27 2.22 1.69
N LEU A 75 5.78 1.84 0.51
CA LEU A 75 7.09 2.31 0.01
C LEU A 75 7.10 3.84 -0.18
N LEU A 76 5.98 4.42 -0.61
CA LEU A 76 5.84 5.88 -0.67
C LEU A 76 5.86 6.48 0.74
N PHE A 77 5.10 5.92 1.67
CA PHE A 77 5.02 6.43 3.04
C PHE A 77 6.36 6.40 3.78
N GLU A 78 7.20 5.40 3.51
CA GLU A 78 8.56 5.33 4.05
C GLU A 78 9.42 6.51 3.58
N GLN A 79 9.28 6.94 2.32
CA GLN A 79 10.05 8.03 1.72
C GLN A 79 9.53 9.43 2.05
N MET A 80 8.28 9.57 2.49
CA MET A 80 7.72 10.86 2.89
C MET A 80 8.40 11.40 4.15
N GLU A 81 8.65 12.71 4.20
CA GLU A 81 9.18 13.38 5.39
C GLU A 81 8.22 13.18 6.59
N LYS A 82 8.75 12.85 7.77
CA LYS A 82 7.93 12.60 8.97
C LYS A 82 7.58 13.92 9.64
N ASN A 83 6.50 14.53 9.18
CA ASN A 83 5.97 15.78 9.72
C ASN A 83 4.44 15.71 9.92
N PRO A 84 3.84 16.61 10.72
CA PRO A 84 2.41 16.59 11.00
C PRO A 84 1.52 16.75 9.76
N TYR A 85 2.00 17.45 8.72
CA TYR A 85 1.26 17.62 7.48
C TYR A 85 1.08 16.29 6.73
N HIS A 86 2.16 15.54 6.52
CA HIS A 86 2.11 14.23 5.87
C HIS A 86 1.35 13.21 6.72
N GLN A 87 1.49 13.26 8.04
CA GLN A 87 0.69 12.44 8.96
C GLN A 87 -0.81 12.66 8.75
N ALA A 88 -1.26 13.93 8.68
CA ALA A 88 -2.67 14.26 8.47
C ALA A 88 -3.19 13.76 7.11
N VAL A 89 -2.38 13.88 6.05
CA VAL A 89 -2.71 13.36 4.71
C VAL A 89 -2.89 11.83 4.72
N ILE A 90 -1.98 11.10 5.36
CA ILE A 90 -2.06 9.64 5.46
C ILE A 90 -3.26 9.22 6.33
N ARG A 91 -3.52 9.94 7.43
CA ARG A 91 -4.66 9.71 8.33
C ARG A 91 -5.99 9.92 7.61
N GLU A 92 -6.16 11.00 6.86
CA GLU A 92 -7.38 11.21 6.09
C GLU A 92 -7.57 10.09 5.06
N TYR A 93 -6.50 9.69 4.37
CA TYR A 93 -6.55 8.60 3.42
C TYR A 93 -6.92 7.25 4.07
N SER A 94 -6.35 6.91 5.24
CA SER A 94 -6.66 5.66 5.93
C SER A 94 -8.11 5.57 6.36
N MET A 95 -8.69 6.69 6.85
CA MET A 95 -10.09 6.76 7.26
C MET A 95 -11.07 6.52 6.11
N ARG A 96 -10.71 6.91 4.88
CA ARG A 96 -11.57 6.75 3.69
C ARG A 96 -11.39 5.42 2.97
N SER A 97 -10.19 4.84 3.02
CA SER A 97 -9.83 3.67 2.20
C SER A 97 -9.78 2.35 2.96
N GLY A 98 -9.63 2.36 4.29
CA GLY A 98 -9.33 1.13 5.04
C GLY A 98 -7.94 0.54 4.72
N SER A 99 -7.02 1.37 4.20
CA SER A 99 -5.65 0.99 3.84
C SER A 99 -4.87 0.52 5.06
N LEU A 100 -4.49 -0.77 5.07
CA LEU A 100 -3.65 -1.32 6.13
C LEU A 100 -2.25 -0.71 6.05
N SER A 101 -1.73 -0.46 4.86
CA SER A 101 -0.43 0.15 4.67
C SER A 101 -0.36 1.58 5.22
N ALA A 102 -1.43 2.36 5.09
CA ALA A 102 -1.53 3.68 5.70
C ALA A 102 -1.62 3.58 7.23
N LEU A 103 -2.43 2.66 7.76
CA LEU A 103 -2.50 2.41 9.21
C LEU A 103 -1.15 1.97 9.78
N ARG A 104 -0.44 1.07 9.08
CA ARG A 104 0.91 0.63 9.42
C ARG A 104 1.88 1.80 9.42
N ALA A 105 1.83 2.69 8.42
CA ALA A 105 2.68 3.87 8.37
C ALA A 105 2.40 4.80 9.55
N LEU A 106 1.13 5.07 9.88
CA LEU A 106 0.79 5.88 11.05
C LEU A 106 1.31 5.25 12.34
N TYR A 107 1.15 3.94 12.50
CA TYR A 107 1.55 3.21 13.70
C TYR A 107 3.07 3.09 13.87
N LEU A 108 3.83 2.82 12.79
CA LEU A 108 5.27 2.60 12.86
C LEU A 108 6.10 3.87 12.61
N LEU A 109 5.75 4.65 11.59
CA LEU A 109 6.59 5.73 11.07
C LEU A 109 6.24 7.10 11.68
N TYR A 110 5.01 7.26 12.15
CA TYR A 110 4.50 8.50 12.75
C TYR A 110 4.13 8.33 14.22
N HIS A 111 4.59 7.24 14.86
CA HIS A 111 4.31 6.88 16.24
C HIS A 111 4.53 8.06 17.21
N ASP A 112 5.68 8.74 17.08
CA ASP A 112 6.10 9.81 18.00
C ASP A 112 5.37 11.14 17.79
N LEU A 113 4.60 11.25 16.69
CA LEU A 113 3.74 12.40 16.42
C LEU A 113 2.30 12.18 16.93
N GLN A 114 2.07 11.12 17.70
CA GLN A 114 0.76 10.74 18.22
C GLN A 114 0.84 10.55 19.72
N SER A 115 -0.29 10.78 20.38
CA SER A 115 -0.46 10.40 21.78
C SER A 115 -0.51 8.88 21.95
N ALA A 116 -0.24 8.39 23.17
CA ALA A 116 -0.34 6.97 23.50
C ALA A 116 -1.74 6.41 23.20
N ASP A 117 -2.80 7.18 23.48
CA ASP A 117 -4.19 6.78 23.22
C ASP A 117 -4.49 6.66 21.72
N GLU A 118 -3.94 7.56 20.90
CA GLU A 118 -4.05 7.47 19.44
C GLU A 118 -3.34 6.22 18.90
N ASN A 119 -2.14 5.92 19.41
CA ASN A 119 -1.36 4.75 19.00
C ASN A 119 -2.05 3.43 19.41
N GLU A 120 -2.62 3.37 20.62
CA GLU A 120 -3.42 2.21 21.05
C GLU A 120 -4.70 2.07 20.21
N THR A 121 -5.34 3.19 19.85
CA THR A 121 -6.50 3.17 18.95
C THR A 121 -6.13 2.60 17.57
N LEU A 122 -5.00 3.03 16.99
CA LEU A 122 -4.49 2.49 15.73
C LEU A 122 -4.24 0.98 15.84
N ARG A 123 -3.56 0.54 16.91
CA ARG A 123 -3.30 -0.88 17.17
C ARG A 123 -4.61 -1.69 17.23
N ARG A 124 -5.62 -1.20 17.93
CA ARG A 124 -6.94 -1.84 18.00
C ARG A 124 -7.62 -1.94 16.64
N VAL A 125 -7.62 -0.85 15.85
CA VAL A 125 -8.21 -0.85 14.50
C VAL A 125 -7.51 -1.87 13.61
N ILE A 126 -6.17 -1.86 13.59
CA ILE A 126 -5.37 -2.81 12.80
C ILE A 126 -5.72 -4.26 13.17
N THR A 127 -5.73 -4.57 14.47
CA THR A 127 -5.94 -5.94 14.97
C THR A 127 -7.37 -6.43 14.88
N THR A 128 -8.35 -5.53 14.82
CA THR A 128 -9.78 -5.89 14.73
C THR A 128 -10.27 -5.99 13.29
N CYS A 129 -9.76 -5.14 12.39
CA CYS A 129 -10.29 -5.01 11.03
C CYS A 129 -9.50 -5.80 9.97
N HIS A 130 -8.33 -6.35 10.32
CA HIS A 130 -7.49 -7.08 9.37
C HIS A 130 -7.10 -8.47 9.86
N GLU A 131 -6.78 -9.36 8.93
CA GLU A 131 -6.35 -10.72 9.25
C GLU A 131 -4.98 -10.74 9.93
N PRO A 132 -4.76 -11.55 10.99
CA PRO A 132 -3.54 -11.49 11.78
C PRO A 132 -2.24 -11.71 11.00
N TRP A 133 -2.26 -12.55 9.98
CA TRP A 133 -1.07 -12.81 9.16
C TRP A 133 -0.56 -11.56 8.43
N ARG A 134 -1.39 -10.53 8.23
CA ARG A 134 -1.00 -9.26 7.58
C ARG A 134 -0.21 -8.32 8.49
N PHE A 135 -0.37 -8.42 9.81
CA PHE A 135 0.25 -7.47 10.75
C PHE A 135 1.15 -8.09 11.80
N LYS A 136 1.02 -9.39 12.09
CA LYS A 136 1.74 -10.08 13.17
C LYS A 136 3.27 -9.91 13.11
N HIS A 137 3.83 -9.75 11.92
CA HIS A 137 5.29 -9.64 11.76
C HIS A 137 5.87 -8.25 12.06
N TRP A 138 5.02 -7.24 12.30
CA TRP A 138 5.47 -5.87 12.59
C TRP A 138 4.72 -5.17 13.71
N ILE A 139 3.52 -5.62 14.10
CA ILE A 139 2.68 -4.89 15.07
C ILE A 139 3.34 -4.75 16.45
N ASP A 140 4.19 -5.68 16.87
CA ASP A 140 4.86 -5.63 18.17
C ASP A 140 6.28 -5.03 18.08
N SER A 141 6.66 -4.47 16.92
CA SER A 141 8.01 -3.89 16.70
C SER A 141 8.23 -2.53 17.34
N VAL A 142 7.17 -1.87 17.83
CA VAL A 142 7.22 -0.53 18.45
C VAL A 142 7.08 -0.64 19.98
N THR A 143 7.39 -1.80 20.56
CA THR A 143 7.36 -2.02 22.01
C THR A 143 8.67 -1.62 22.67
#